data_AF-A0A5C4MYP4-F1
#
_entry.id   AF-A0A5C4MYP4-F1
#
_cell.length_a   1.000
_cell.length_b   1.000
_cell.length_c   1.000
_cell.angle_alpha   90.00
_cell.angle_beta   90.00
_cell.angle_gamma   90.00
#
_symmetry.space_group_name_H-M   'P 1'
#
loop_
_entity.id
_entity.type
_entity.pdbx_description
1 polymer ?
#
loop_
_entity_poly.entity_id
_entity_poly.type
_entity_poly.pdbx_seq_one_letter_code
_entity_poly.pdbx_strand_id
1 'polypeptide(L)' 'MAKKQWSDLTPRQRRALVVVGAAEVVLTTAALTSLARTPSTRIRGPKAAWAGACFVQPVGPLAYFLLGRR' A
#
# COMPACT_ATOMS: atom_id res chain seq x y z
N MET A 1 7.38 27.39 -10.52
CA MET A 1 6.30 26.66 -9.83
C MET A 1 6.61 26.70 -8.34
N ALA A 2 5.83 27.43 -7.53
CA ALA A 2 6.08 27.51 -6.08
C ALA A 2 5.91 26.11 -5.45
N LYS A 3 6.95 25.62 -4.77
CA LYS A 3 6.92 24.32 -4.07
C LYS A 3 6.05 24.50 -2.82
N LYS A 4 4.85 23.93 -2.84
CA LYS A 4 3.88 24.03 -1.74
C LYS A 4 4.52 23.47 -0.48
N GLN A 5 4.74 24.32 0.52
CA GLN A 5 5.33 23.90 1.78
C GLN A 5 4.25 23.31 2.68
N TRP A 6 4.68 22.48 3.61
CA TRP A 6 3.80 21.85 4.59
C TRP A 6 2.98 22.88 5.39
N SER A 7 3.56 24.06 5.63
CA SER A 7 2.92 25.21 6.29
C SER A 7 1.81 25.88 5.45
N ASP A 8 1.83 25.68 4.13
CA ASP A 8 0.81 26.22 3.21
C ASP A 8 -0.43 25.32 3.11
N LEU A 9 -0.41 24.16 3.79
CA LEU A 9 -1.53 23.22 3.81
C LEU A 9 -2.54 23.61 4.88
N THR A 10 -3.81 23.64 4.50
CA THR A 10 -4.89 23.79 5.47
C THR A 10 -4.87 22.61 6.47
N PRO A 11 -5.35 22.80 7.71
CA PRO A 11 -5.42 21.72 8.71
C PRO A 11 -6.11 20.45 8.19
N ARG A 12 -7.12 20.61 7.32
CA ARG A 12 -7.82 19.50 6.66
C ARG A 12 -6.92 18.73 5.69
N GLN A 13 -6.15 19.43 4.85
CA GLN A 13 -5.20 18.79 3.92
C GLN A 13 -4.10 18.03 4.67
N ARG A 14 -3.55 18.63 5.72
CA ARG A 14 -2.54 17.98 6.57
C ARG A 14 -3.09 16.70 7.21
N ARG A 15 -4.32 16.74 7.76
CA ARG A 15 -5.00 15.54 8.29
C ARG A 15 -5.25 14.49 7.21
N ALA A 16 -5.74 14.88 6.04
CA ALA A 16 -5.96 13.95 4.93
C ALA A 16 -4.66 13.24 4.53
N LEU A 17 -3.55 13.98 4.42
CA LEU A 17 -2.25 13.39 4.07
C LEU A 17 -1.78 12.37 5.12
N VAL A 18 -1.94 12.69 6.41
CA VAL A 18 -1.61 11.77 7.51
C VAL A 18 -2.48 10.53 7.47
N VAL A 19 -3.80 10.68 7.25
CA VAL A 19 -4.73 9.55 7.17
C VAL A 19 -4.41 8.65 5.97
N VAL A 20 -4.15 9.22 4.79
CA VAL A 20 -3.77 8.46 3.60
C VAL A 20 -2.46 7.72 3.82
N GLY A 21 -1.43 8.39 4.35
CA GLY A 21 -0.15 7.76 4.66
C GLY A 21 -0.28 6.63 5.69
N ALA A 22 -1.06 6.85 6.76
CA ALA A 22 -1.31 5.81 7.76
C ALA A 22 -2.07 4.61 7.16
N ALA A 23 -3.09 4.86 6.33
CA ALA A 23 -3.82 3.81 5.64
C ALA A 23 -2.91 3.01 4.70
N GLU A 24 -2.01 3.68 3.99
CA GLU A 24 -1.05 3.03 3.10
C GLU A 24 -0.06 2.13 3.86
N VAL A 25 0.45 2.58 5.01
CA VAL A 25 1.31 1.76 5.88
C VAL A 25 0.56 0.52 6.35
N VAL A 26 -0.65 0.69 6.89
CA VAL A 26 -1.49 -0.42 7.35
C VAL A 26 -1.78 -1.40 6.21
N LEU A 27 -2.14 -0.89 5.02
CA LEU A 27 -2.44 -1.70 3.84
C LEU A 27 -1.21 -2.50 3.39
N THR A 28 -0.05 -1.87 3.36
CA THR A 28 1.22 -2.52 3.00
C THR A 28 1.59 -3.61 4.00
N THR A 29 1.52 -3.33 5.30
CA THR A 29 1.78 -4.33 6.34
C THR A 29 0.78 -5.48 6.28
N ALA A 30 -0.50 -5.19 6.06
CA ALA A 30 -1.54 -6.21 5.91
C ALA A 30 -1.33 -7.07 4.66
N ALA A 31 -0.92 -6.47 3.53
CA ALA A 31 -0.60 -7.18 2.31
C ALA A 31 0.57 -8.15 2.51
N LEU A 32 1.67 -7.69 3.11
CA LEU A 32 2.84 -8.51 3.41
C LEU A 32 2.53 -9.63 4.41
N THR A 33 1.77 -9.32 5.47
CA THR A 33 1.37 -10.31 6.48
C THR A 33 0.45 -11.37 5.88
N SER A 34 -0.50 -10.94 5.05
CA SER A 34 -1.39 -11.83 4.30
C SER A 34 -0.60 -12.72 3.35
N LEU A 35 0.37 -12.17 2.61
CA LEU A 35 1.24 -12.90 1.70
C LEU A 35 2.10 -13.94 2.43
N ALA A 36 2.62 -13.59 3.60
CA ALA A 36 3.41 -14.48 4.43
C ALA A 36 2.56 -15.65 4.95
N ARG A 37 1.36 -15.36 5.48
CA ARG A 37 0.45 -16.37 6.06
C ARG A 37 -0.31 -17.20 5.04
N THR A 38 -0.57 -16.67 3.85
CA THR A 38 -1.36 -17.37 2.83
C THR A 38 -0.48 -18.41 2.12
N PRO A 39 -0.88 -19.69 2.05
CA PRO A 39 -0.13 -20.70 1.29
C PRO A 39 -0.12 -20.35 -0.20
N SER A 40 1.01 -20.63 -0.89
CA SER A 40 1.22 -20.26 -2.30
C SER A 40 0.14 -20.80 -3.25
N THR A 41 -0.57 -21.86 -2.85
CA THR A 41 -1.69 -22.45 -3.60
C THR A 41 -2.93 -21.56 -3.70
N ARG A 42 -3.09 -20.58 -2.78
CA ARG A 42 -4.20 -19.61 -2.78
C ARG A 42 -3.82 -18.24 -3.34
N ILE A 43 -2.61 -18.10 -3.88
CA ILE A 43 -2.09 -16.84 -4.42
C ILE A 43 -1.95 -17.00 -5.93
N ARG A 44 -2.45 -16.03 -6.69
CA ARG A 44 -2.32 -16.04 -8.15
C ARG A 44 -0.90 -15.60 -8.53
N GLY A 45 0.01 -16.56 -8.70
CA GLY A 45 1.39 -16.32 -9.13
C GLY A 45 2.42 -16.44 -7.99
N PRO A 46 3.71 -16.18 -8.28
CA PRO A 46 4.79 -16.38 -7.32
C PRO A 46 4.73 -15.36 -6.18
N LYS A 47 4.90 -15.83 -4.93
CA LYS A 47 4.90 -15.00 -3.72
C LYS A 47 5.90 -13.85 -3.80
N ALA A 48 7.10 -14.10 -4.35
CA ALA A 48 8.14 -13.09 -4.48
C ALA A 48 7.72 -11.92 -5.40
N ALA A 49 6.95 -12.18 -6.46
CA ALA A 49 6.46 -11.12 -7.33
C ALA A 49 5.47 -10.21 -6.60
N TRP A 50 4.59 -10.78 -5.76
CA TRP A 50 3.68 -9.99 -4.93
C TRP A 50 4.38 -9.22 -3.81
N ALA A 51 5.45 -9.78 -3.24
CA ALA A 51 6.30 -9.06 -2.30
C ALA A 51 6.96 -7.85 -2.98
N GLY A 52 7.53 -8.04 -4.18
CA GLY A 52 8.09 -6.97 -5.00
C GLY A 52 7.05 -5.92 -5.40
N ALA A 53 5.84 -6.37 -5.77
CA ALA A 53 4.74 -5.46 -6.11
C ALA A 53 4.41 -4.52 -4.95
N CYS A 54 4.42 -4.99 -3.68
CA CYS A 54 4.15 -4.15 -2.52
C CYS A 54 5.15 -2.98 -2.33
N PHE A 55 6.34 -3.03 -2.96
CA PHE A 55 7.28 -1.90 -2.96
C PHE A 55 6.91 -0.79 -3.95
N VAL A 56 5.99 -1.05 -4.88
CA VAL A 56 5.47 -0.04 -5.82
C VAL A 56 4.33 0.71 -5.14
N GLN A 57 4.67 1.63 -4.24
CA GLN A 57 3.68 2.45 -3.53
C GLN A 57 3.01 3.48 -4.47
N PRO A 58 1.67 3.67 -4.42
CA PRO A 58 0.67 2.96 -3.61
C PRO A 58 -0.01 1.77 -4.35
N VAL A 59 0.32 1.55 -5.62
CA VAL A 59 -0.37 0.62 -6.53
C VAL A 59 -0.21 -0.85 -6.11
N GLY A 60 0.94 -1.19 -5.52
CA GLY A 60 1.36 -2.53 -5.16
C GLY A 60 0.43 -3.28 -4.21
N PRO A 61 0.22 -2.75 -2.98
CA PRO A 61 -0.68 -3.37 -2.01
C PRO A 61 -2.12 -3.48 -2.54
N LEU A 62 -2.60 -2.47 -3.27
CA LEU A 62 -3.92 -2.48 -3.90
C LEU A 62 -4.04 -3.59 -4.94
N ALA A 63 -3.05 -3.74 -5.81
CA ALA A 63 -3.01 -4.81 -6.82
C ALA A 63 -2.97 -6.20 -6.17
N TYR A 64 -2.26 -6.38 -5.06
CA TYR A 64 -2.25 -7.66 -4.33
C TYR A 64 -3.63 -8.04 -3.80
N PHE A 65 -4.35 -7.10 -3.19
CA PHE A 65 -5.69 -7.38 -2.67
C PHE A 65 -6.72 -7.60 -3.80
N LEU A 66 -6.62 -6.88 -4.92
CA LEU A 66 -7.55 -6.99 -6.04
C LEU A 66 -7.29 -8.20 -6.96
N LEU A 67 -6.03 -8.55 -7.20
CA LEU A 67 -5.63 -9.51 -8.25
C LEU A 67 -4.80 -10.68 -7.71
N GLY A 68 -4.14 -10.53 -6.56
CA GLY A 68 -3.21 -11.51 -6.01
C GLY A 68 -3.86 -12.62 -5.20
N ARG A 69 -5.04 -12.38 -4.64
CA ARG A 69 -5.80 -13.39 -3.91
C ARG A 69 -6.69 -14.17 -4.88
N ARG A 70 -6.67 -15.49 -4.77
CA ARG A 70 -7.56 -16.40 -5.48
C ARG A 70 -8.85 -16.63 -4.68
#